data_AF-A0A8T0NLE6-F1
#
_entry.id   AF-A0A8T0NLE6-F1
#
_cell.length_a   1.000
_cell.length_b   1.000
_cell.length_c   1.000
_cell.angle_alpha   90.00
_cell.angle_beta   90.00
_cell.angle_gamma   90.00
#
_symmetry.space_group_name_H-M   'P 1'
#
loop_
_entity.id
_entity.type
_entity.pdbx_description
1 polymer ?
#
loop_
_entity_poly.entity_id
_entity_poly.type
_entity_poly.pdbx_seq_one_letter_code
_entity_poly.pdbx_strand_id
1 'polypeptide(L)'
;MPNSPPPPLRLEHPITFKLTKGQQGADDQNVQVAMTLSQYCAYLIIYAPQLLPGHKGDTSCLLSAAAHEAASFLKDKGNEQGRHEAMRSMEPDQQTIFGSGIKLGKQLQDIIPDDTRRWKVIADFWSELMLYLALSDNIKGHIEQLAQGGEFITHLWALLYHAGIAKREDHHENQTEESPEHIMFSTYDLEA
;
A
#
# COMPACT_ATOMS: atom_id res chain seq x y z
N MET A 1 -8.09 24.85 -37.15
CA MET A 1 -7.18 23.76 -36.75
C MET A 1 -7.99 22.79 -35.89
N PRO A 2 -8.16 21.51 -36.27
CA PRO A 2 -8.95 20.58 -35.49
C PRO A 2 -8.15 20.09 -34.27
N ASN A 3 -8.72 20.31 -33.08
CA ASN A 3 -8.23 19.74 -31.82
C ASN A 3 -8.42 18.22 -31.86
N SER A 4 -7.37 17.49 -32.20
CA SER A 4 -7.35 16.04 -32.04
C SER A 4 -6.98 15.70 -30.60
N PRO A 5 -7.66 14.74 -29.95
CA PRO A 5 -7.28 14.29 -28.62
C PRO A 5 -5.87 13.65 -28.67
N PRO A 6 -5.08 13.77 -27.58
CA PRO A 6 -3.78 13.13 -27.51
C PRO A 6 -3.93 11.60 -27.63
N PRO A 7 -2.99 10.91 -28.31
CA PRO A 7 -3.05 9.47 -28.44
C PRO A 7 -2.90 8.81 -27.05
N PRO A 8 -3.55 7.66 -26.82
CA PRO A 8 -3.39 6.92 -25.57
C PRO A 8 -1.93 6.52 -25.39
N LEU A 9 -1.43 6.66 -24.16
CA LEU A 9 -0.10 6.22 -23.76
C LEU A 9 -0.05 4.70 -23.85
N ARG A 10 0.42 4.22 -25.00
CA ARG A 10 0.80 2.83 -25.23
C ARG A 10 1.99 2.55 -24.32
N LEU A 11 1.79 1.73 -23.30
CA LEU A 11 2.83 1.18 -22.44
C LEU A 11 3.74 0.27 -23.28
N GLU A 12 4.64 0.86 -24.08
CA GLU A 12 5.57 0.12 -24.94
C GLU A 12 6.77 -0.45 -24.18
N HIS A 13 6.79 -0.35 -22.85
CA HIS A 13 7.81 -1.00 -22.03
C HIS A 13 7.14 -1.93 -21.01
N PRO A 14 6.92 -3.21 -21.36
CA PRO A 14 6.78 -4.24 -20.35
C PRO A 14 8.01 -4.13 -19.47
N ILE A 15 7.82 -4.07 -18.16
CA ILE A 15 8.90 -4.30 -17.20
C ILE A 15 9.32 -5.77 -17.38
N THR A 16 10.13 -6.06 -18.41
CA THR A 16 10.74 -7.37 -18.61
C THR A 16 11.92 -7.48 -17.65
N PHE A 17 11.68 -8.03 -16.47
CA PHE A 17 12.75 -8.47 -15.59
C PHE A 17 13.23 -9.86 -16.04
N LYS A 18 14.49 -9.94 -16.47
CA LYS A 18 15.13 -11.23 -16.72
C LYS A 18 15.51 -11.87 -15.39
N LEU A 19 14.70 -12.82 -14.93
CA LEU A 19 15.14 -13.78 -13.93
C LEU A 19 16.24 -14.66 -14.53
N THR A 20 17.46 -14.50 -14.05
CA THR A 20 18.53 -15.49 -14.22
C THR A 20 18.08 -16.79 -13.57
N LYS A 21 17.97 -17.82 -14.40
CA LYS A 21 17.52 -19.16 -14.04
C LYS A 21 18.54 -19.81 -13.08
N GLY A 22 18.17 -19.93 -11.81
CA GLY A 22 18.79 -20.78 -10.80
C GLY A 22 17.67 -21.51 -10.05
N GLN A 23 17.89 -22.76 -9.65
CA GLN A 23 16.88 -23.73 -9.22
C GLN A 23 15.85 -23.17 -8.21
N GLN A 24 14.59 -23.04 -8.64
CA GLN A 24 13.47 -22.47 -7.87
C GLN A 24 13.15 -23.28 -6.62
N GLY A 25 13.53 -22.75 -5.46
CA GLY A 25 13.02 -23.15 -4.16
C GLY A 25 11.74 -22.36 -3.78
N ALA A 26 11.00 -22.84 -2.77
CA ALA A 26 9.88 -22.09 -2.18
C ALA A 26 10.32 -20.72 -1.61
N ASP A 27 11.60 -20.60 -1.25
CA ASP A 27 12.24 -19.35 -0.80
C ASP A 27 12.22 -18.28 -1.92
N ASP A 28 12.62 -18.66 -3.13
CA ASP A 28 12.64 -17.74 -4.28
C ASP A 28 11.25 -17.21 -4.65
N GLN A 29 10.20 -18.02 -4.43
CA GLN A 29 8.83 -17.61 -4.74
C GLN A 29 8.34 -16.52 -3.78
N ASN A 30 8.56 -16.69 -2.48
CA ASN A 30 8.13 -15.69 -1.50
C ASN A 30 8.87 -14.37 -1.67
N VAL A 31 10.18 -14.42 -1.95
CA VAL A 31 10.98 -13.24 -2.29
C VAL A 31 10.39 -12.52 -3.51
N GLN A 32 10.06 -13.26 -4.58
CA GLN A 32 9.48 -12.68 -5.79
C GLN A 32 8.12 -12.04 -5.55
N VAL A 33 7.24 -12.68 -4.78
CA VAL A 33 5.92 -12.13 -4.43
C VAL A 33 6.09 -10.85 -3.62
N ALA A 34 6.90 -10.87 -2.56
CA ALA A 34 7.15 -9.69 -1.72
C ALA A 34 7.70 -8.52 -2.53
N MET A 35 8.70 -8.76 -3.39
CA MET A 35 9.31 -7.72 -4.23
C MET A 35 8.33 -7.17 -5.27
N THR A 36 7.60 -8.05 -5.95
CA THR A 36 6.66 -7.63 -7.00
C THR A 36 5.51 -6.83 -6.44
N LEU A 37 4.91 -7.27 -5.32
CA LEU A 37 3.78 -6.58 -4.71
C LEU A 37 4.19 -5.25 -4.07
N SER A 38 5.34 -5.19 -3.37
CA SER A 38 5.84 -3.93 -2.81
C SER A 38 6.14 -2.88 -3.89
N GLN A 39 6.73 -3.30 -5.01
CA GLN A 39 6.96 -2.43 -6.17
C GLN A 39 5.64 -1.97 -6.80
N TYR A 40 4.66 -2.86 -6.93
CA TYR A 40 3.34 -2.49 -7.44
C TYR A 40 2.64 -1.48 -6.52
N CYS A 41 2.72 -1.66 -5.19
CA CYS A 41 2.21 -0.67 -4.24
C CYS A 41 2.88 0.71 -4.41
N ALA A 42 4.20 0.76 -4.57
CA ALA A 42 4.91 2.01 -4.83
C ALA A 42 4.48 2.65 -6.18
N TYR A 43 4.28 1.82 -7.21
CA TYR A 43 3.73 2.27 -8.49
C TYR A 43 2.34 2.89 -8.31
N LEU A 44 1.45 2.24 -7.56
CA LEU A 44 0.10 2.75 -7.32
C LEU A 44 0.13 4.11 -6.62
N ILE A 45 1.00 4.30 -5.62
CA ILE A 45 1.14 5.58 -4.90
C ILE A 45 1.54 6.72 -5.85
N ILE A 46 2.44 6.45 -6.79
CA ILE A 46 3.02 7.47 -7.67
C ILE A 46 2.13 7.71 -8.90
N TYR A 47 1.61 6.66 -9.53
CA TYR A 47 1.03 6.72 -10.87
C TYR A 47 -0.48 6.46 -10.91
N ALA A 48 -1.04 5.77 -9.91
CA ALA A 48 -2.47 5.49 -9.83
C ALA A 48 -3.08 5.76 -8.43
N PRO A 49 -2.78 6.90 -7.79
CA PRO A 49 -3.25 7.18 -6.43
C PRO A 49 -4.78 7.28 -6.35
N GLN A 50 -5.47 7.45 -7.48
CA GLN A 50 -6.92 7.41 -7.54
C GLN A 50 -7.54 6.05 -7.22
N LEU A 51 -6.78 4.97 -7.34
CA LEU A 51 -7.25 3.61 -7.04
C LEU A 51 -7.00 3.21 -5.58
N LEU A 52 -6.20 4.00 -4.87
CA LEU A 52 -5.92 3.78 -3.48
C LEU A 52 -7.00 4.42 -2.59
N PRO A 53 -7.39 3.74 -1.51
CA PRO A 53 -8.26 4.30 -0.49
C PRO A 53 -7.52 5.30 0.41
N GLY A 54 -8.24 6.29 0.95
CA GLY A 54 -7.70 7.31 1.86
C GLY A 54 -7.19 8.60 1.20
N HIS A 55 -6.50 9.46 1.97
CA HIS A 55 -6.03 10.75 1.49
C HIS A 55 -4.75 10.61 0.64
N LYS A 56 -4.89 10.86 -0.67
CA LYS A 56 -3.86 10.61 -1.70
C LYS A 56 -2.58 11.43 -1.51
N GLY A 57 -2.71 12.66 -1.01
CA GLY A 57 -1.60 13.59 -0.84
C GLY A 57 -0.59 13.12 0.21
N ASP A 58 -1.09 12.57 1.32
CA ASP A 58 -0.24 12.22 2.47
C ASP A 58 0.69 11.05 2.14
N THR A 59 0.18 10.03 1.43
CA THR A 59 0.94 8.80 1.16
C THR A 59 2.11 9.04 0.20
N SER A 60 1.93 9.86 -0.85
CA SER A 60 3.01 10.18 -1.79
C SER A 60 4.10 11.05 -1.14
N CYS A 61 3.72 11.97 -0.25
CA CYS A 61 4.66 12.78 0.53
C CYS A 61 5.50 11.90 1.45
N LEU A 62 4.86 10.97 2.18
CA LEU A 62 5.55 10.01 3.05
C LEU A 62 6.52 9.12 2.28
N LEU A 63 6.13 8.59 1.12
CA LEU A 63 7.01 7.79 0.26
C LEU A 63 8.23 8.60 -0.20
N SER A 64 8.02 9.85 -0.62
CA SER A 64 9.11 10.73 -1.05
C SER A 64 10.06 11.08 0.09
N ALA A 65 9.53 11.34 1.30
CA ALA A 65 10.33 11.58 2.49
C ALA A 65 11.18 10.36 2.83
N ALA A 66 10.59 9.16 2.87
CA ALA A 66 11.30 7.91 3.12
C ALA A 66 12.40 7.65 2.08
N ALA A 67 12.12 7.89 0.80
CA ALA A 67 13.10 7.74 -0.28
C ALA A 67 14.26 8.75 -0.14
N HIS A 68 13.96 10.00 0.23
CA HIS A 68 14.97 11.03 0.45
C HIS A 68 15.88 10.69 1.65
N GLU A 69 15.29 10.27 2.76
CA GLU A 69 16.01 9.81 3.96
C GLU A 69 16.94 8.63 3.64
N ALA A 70 16.42 7.63 2.92
CA ALA A 70 17.20 6.46 2.49
C ALA A 70 18.37 6.87 1.58
N ALA A 71 18.11 7.70 0.57
CA ALA A 71 19.12 8.17 -0.37
C ALA A 71 20.23 8.97 0.33
N SER A 72 19.83 9.85 1.27
CA SER A 72 20.76 10.64 2.07
C SER A 72 21.65 9.75 2.93
N PHE A 73 21.08 8.75 3.62
CA PHE A 73 21.83 7.84 4.47
C PHE A 73 22.79 6.93 3.69
N LEU A 74 22.37 6.44 2.52
CA LEU A 74 23.10 5.44 1.73
C LEU A 74 24.13 6.03 0.75
N LYS A 75 24.15 7.35 0.56
CA LYS A 75 24.96 8.04 -0.46
C LYS A 75 26.43 7.64 -0.45
N ASP A 76 27.02 7.52 0.73
CA ASP A 76 28.47 7.29 0.91
C ASP A 76 28.81 5.90 1.47
N LYS A 77 27.87 4.96 1.43
CA LYS A 77 28.02 3.61 2.03
C LYS A 77 28.57 2.55 1.08
N GLY A 78 29.00 2.95 -0.13
CA GLY A 78 29.63 2.06 -1.10
C GLY A 78 28.64 1.12 -1.80
N ASN A 79 29.04 -0.14 -1.97
CA ASN A 79 28.26 -1.18 -2.64
C ASN A 79 27.12 -1.72 -1.76
N GLU A 80 26.36 -2.69 -2.26
CA GLU A 80 25.23 -3.29 -1.55
C GLU A 80 25.61 -3.85 -0.17
N GLN A 81 26.78 -4.49 -0.07
CA GLN A 81 27.29 -5.03 1.19
C GLN A 81 27.57 -3.92 2.22
N GLY A 82 28.26 -2.85 1.81
CA GLY A 82 28.54 -1.71 2.69
C GLY A 82 27.26 -0.98 3.13
N ARG A 83 26.26 -0.89 2.24
CA ARG A 83 24.93 -0.38 2.58
C ARG A 83 24.21 -1.27 3.60
N HIS A 84 24.23 -2.58 3.40
CA HIS A 84 23.63 -3.54 4.32
C HIS A 84 24.29 -3.48 5.71
N GLU A 85 25.62 -3.42 5.77
CA GLU A 85 26.37 -3.27 7.02
C GLU A 85 26.04 -1.95 7.72
N ALA A 86 25.97 -0.83 6.99
CA ALA A 86 25.59 0.46 7.54
C ALA A 86 24.18 0.47 8.13
N MET A 87 23.20 -0.16 7.45
CA MET A 87 21.85 -0.31 7.98
C MET A 87 21.83 -1.23 9.22
N ARG A 88 22.62 -2.30 9.22
CA ARG A 88 22.74 -3.22 10.35
C ARG A 88 23.35 -2.56 11.58
N SER A 89 24.33 -1.67 11.41
CA SER A 89 24.97 -0.93 12.50
C SER A 89 24.24 0.35 12.91
N MET A 90 23.14 0.72 12.23
CA MET A 90 22.40 1.95 12.54
C MET A 90 21.68 1.82 13.89
N GLU A 91 21.88 2.77 14.80
CA GLU A 91 21.11 2.83 16.03
C GLU A 91 19.63 3.13 15.73
N PRO A 92 18.67 2.58 16.50
CA PRO A 92 17.25 2.79 16.24
C PRO A 92 16.86 4.26 16.40
N ASP A 93 16.78 4.99 15.29
CA ASP A 93 16.24 6.33 15.23
C ASP A 93 14.79 6.28 14.74
N GLN A 94 13.85 6.64 15.63
CA GLN A 94 12.42 6.66 15.32
C GLN A 94 11.94 7.98 14.72
N GLN A 95 12.83 8.95 14.52
CA GLN A 95 12.45 10.26 13.99
C GLN A 95 12.23 10.26 12.48
N THR A 96 12.74 9.24 11.77
CA THR A 96 12.63 9.11 10.32
C THR A 96 11.81 7.88 9.92
N ILE A 97 11.16 7.94 8.76
CA ILE A 97 10.41 6.81 8.20
C ILE A 97 11.38 5.69 7.81
N PHE A 98 12.51 6.07 7.21
CA PHE A 98 13.58 5.13 6.86
C PHE A 98 14.19 4.45 8.09
N GLY A 99 14.50 5.20 9.16
CA GLY A 99 15.01 4.64 10.42
C GLY A 99 14.02 3.69 11.09
N SER A 100 12.73 4.05 11.07
CA SER A 100 11.65 3.17 11.54
C SER A 100 11.59 1.87 10.72
N GLY A 101 11.79 1.95 9.41
CA GLY A 101 11.89 0.78 8.52
C GLY A 101 13.06 -0.14 8.86
N ILE A 102 14.25 0.43 9.14
CA ILE A 102 15.43 -0.35 9.58
C ILE A 102 15.15 -1.05 10.91
N LYS A 103 14.58 -0.33 11.88
CA LYS A 103 14.20 -0.90 13.18
C LYS A 103 13.25 -2.08 13.01
N LEU A 104 12.21 -1.92 12.19
CA LEU A 104 11.26 -2.99 11.89
C LEU A 104 11.94 -4.20 11.23
N GLY A 105 12.81 -3.97 10.25
CA GLY A 105 13.57 -5.03 9.59
C GLY A 105 14.45 -5.83 10.56
N LYS A 106 15.12 -5.14 11.49
CA LYS A 106 15.92 -5.77 12.56
C LYS A 106 15.04 -6.61 13.50
N GLN A 107 13.94 -6.04 13.98
CA GLN A 107 12.99 -6.76 14.83
C GLN A 107 12.44 -8.01 14.15
N LEU A 108 12.13 -7.92 12.85
CA LEU A 108 11.66 -9.06 12.08
C LEU A 108 12.72 -10.16 11.94
N GLN A 109 13.99 -9.79 11.75
CA GLN A 109 15.11 -10.73 11.73
C GLN A 109 15.33 -11.40 13.08
N ASP A 110 15.21 -10.65 14.18
CA ASP A 110 15.37 -11.18 15.54
C ASP A 110 14.23 -12.13 15.93
N ILE A 111 12.99 -11.78 15.58
CA ILE A 111 11.78 -12.58 15.87
C ILE A 111 11.71 -13.81 14.96
N ILE A 112 12.15 -13.69 13.70
CA ILE A 112 12.11 -14.77 12.69
C ILE A 112 13.51 -14.96 12.10
N PRO A 113 14.38 -15.75 12.77
CA PRO A 113 15.74 -15.98 12.30
C PRO A 113 15.80 -16.75 10.97
N ASP A 114 14.82 -17.62 10.72
CA ASP A 114 14.74 -18.41 9.50
C ASP A 114 14.33 -17.54 8.29
N ASP A 115 15.24 -17.43 7.33
CA ASP A 115 15.09 -16.56 6.15
C ASP A 115 13.86 -16.92 5.33
N THR A 116 13.61 -18.21 5.09
CA THR A 116 12.47 -18.67 4.27
C THR A 116 11.13 -18.35 4.92
N ARG A 117 10.98 -18.58 6.23
CA ARG A 117 9.79 -18.18 6.98
C ARG A 117 9.64 -16.66 7.03
N ARG A 118 10.74 -15.92 7.16
CA ARG A 118 10.70 -14.46 7.18
C ARG A 118 10.21 -13.89 5.86
N TRP A 119 10.71 -14.38 4.73
CA TRP A 119 10.22 -13.99 3.40
C TRP A 119 8.78 -14.38 3.18
N LYS A 120 8.35 -15.54 3.70
CA LYS A 120 6.92 -15.92 3.67
C LYS A 120 6.05 -14.89 4.38
N VAL A 121 6.41 -14.48 5.59
CA VAL A 121 5.64 -13.45 6.34
C VAL A 121 5.57 -12.13 5.60
N ILE A 122 6.68 -11.70 4.98
CA ILE A 122 6.70 -10.46 4.19
C ILE A 122 5.79 -10.60 2.94
N ALA A 123 5.83 -11.74 2.25
CA ALA A 123 4.99 -12.01 1.09
C ALA A 123 3.49 -12.05 1.45
N ASP A 124 3.15 -12.71 2.55
CA ASP A 124 1.78 -12.78 3.07
C ASP A 124 1.30 -11.36 3.43
N PHE A 125 2.11 -10.54 4.11
CA PHE A 125 1.79 -9.14 4.43
C PHE A 125 1.47 -8.30 3.19
N TRP A 126 2.31 -8.35 2.15
CA TRP A 126 2.06 -7.57 0.94
C TRP A 126 0.83 -8.06 0.17
N SER A 127 0.54 -9.36 0.23
CA SER A 127 -0.67 -9.94 -0.38
C SER A 127 -1.94 -9.49 0.35
N GLU A 128 -1.91 -9.47 1.68
CA GLU A 128 -2.99 -8.94 2.53
C GLU A 128 -3.17 -7.43 2.32
N LEU A 129 -2.08 -6.68 2.23
CA LEU A 129 -2.14 -5.25 1.93
C LEU A 129 -2.78 -5.01 0.55
N MET A 130 -2.46 -5.80 -0.47
CA MET A 130 -3.10 -5.69 -1.79
C MET A 130 -4.61 -5.91 -1.74
N LEU A 131 -5.07 -6.92 -0.99
CA LEU A 131 -6.50 -7.14 -0.76
C LEU A 131 -7.13 -5.96 -0.03
N TYR A 132 -6.47 -5.46 1.01
CA TYR A 132 -6.92 -4.29 1.74
C TYR A 132 -7.04 -3.06 0.83
N LEU A 133 -6.02 -2.76 0.00
CA LEU A 133 -6.04 -1.64 -0.93
C LEU A 133 -7.14 -1.78 -1.99
N ALA A 134 -7.41 -3.01 -2.44
CA ALA A 134 -8.50 -3.29 -3.36
C ALA A 134 -9.88 -3.05 -2.74
N LEU A 135 -10.04 -3.13 -1.42
CA LEU A 135 -11.25 -2.70 -0.71
C LEU A 135 -11.32 -1.17 -0.65
N SER A 136 -11.57 -0.56 -1.81
CA SER A 136 -11.70 0.89 -1.98
C SER A 136 -13.16 1.32 -2.03
N ASP A 137 -13.43 2.46 -1.39
CA ASP A 137 -14.68 3.22 -1.45
C ASP A 137 -14.86 3.98 -2.77
N ASN A 138 -13.79 4.16 -3.55
CA ASN A 138 -13.82 4.86 -4.84
C ASN A 138 -14.34 3.97 -5.99
N ILE A 139 -15.58 3.50 -5.86
CA ILE A 139 -16.27 2.65 -6.84
C ILE A 139 -16.21 3.25 -8.25
N LYS A 140 -16.46 4.57 -8.37
CA LYS A 140 -16.46 5.27 -9.65
C LYS A 140 -15.09 5.21 -10.34
N GLY A 141 -14.01 5.47 -9.61
CA GLY A 141 -12.65 5.40 -10.16
C GLY A 141 -12.26 4.00 -10.66
N HIS A 142 -12.67 2.96 -9.92
CA HIS A 142 -12.44 1.57 -10.34
C HIS A 142 -13.23 1.20 -11.60
N ILE A 143 -14.51 1.59 -11.71
CA ILE A 143 -15.33 1.36 -12.91
C ILE A 143 -14.76 2.08 -14.13
N GLU A 144 -14.35 3.35 -13.98
CA GLU A 144 -13.76 4.14 -15.07
C GLU A 144 -12.46 3.55 -15.59
N GLN A 145 -11.63 2.96 -14.72
CA GLN A 145 -10.42 2.24 -15.13
C GLN A 145 -10.74 0.91 -15.80
N LEU A 146 -11.69 0.12 -15.27
CA LEU A 146 -12.10 -1.14 -15.89
C LEU A 146 -12.63 -0.95 -17.32
N ALA A 147 -13.37 0.14 -17.56
CA ALA A 147 -13.85 0.49 -18.90
C ALA A 147 -12.71 0.76 -19.91
N GLN A 148 -11.49 1.02 -19.43
CA GLN A 148 -10.29 1.26 -20.22
C GLN A 148 -9.35 0.04 -20.28
N GLY A 149 -9.80 -1.12 -19.78
CA GLY A 149 -9.02 -2.36 -19.72
C GLY A 149 -8.58 -2.75 -18.31
N GLY A 150 -8.64 -1.82 -17.35
CA GLY A 150 -8.35 -2.06 -15.94
C GLY A 150 -6.87 -2.31 -15.61
N GLU A 151 -6.55 -2.09 -14.34
CA GLU A 151 -5.28 -2.45 -13.70
C GLU A 151 -5.46 -3.71 -12.82
N PHE A 152 -4.38 -4.35 -12.39
CA PHE A 152 -4.47 -5.53 -11.51
C PHE A 152 -5.34 -5.27 -10.27
N ILE A 153 -5.15 -4.14 -9.58
CA ILE A 153 -5.95 -3.78 -8.39
C ILE A 153 -7.45 -3.60 -8.70
N THR A 154 -7.81 -3.14 -9.90
CA THR A 154 -9.22 -2.95 -10.29
C THR A 154 -9.93 -4.27 -10.55
N HIS A 155 -9.21 -5.27 -11.07
CA HIS A 155 -9.73 -6.62 -11.22
C HIS A 155 -9.92 -7.28 -9.85
N LEU A 156 -8.97 -7.08 -8.93
CA LEU A 156 -9.08 -7.55 -7.55
C LEU A 156 -10.29 -6.91 -6.84
N TRP A 157 -10.47 -5.60 -6.99
CA TRP A 157 -11.65 -4.90 -6.49
C TRP A 157 -12.95 -5.47 -7.07
N ALA A 158 -13.04 -5.71 -8.38
CA ALA A 158 -14.25 -6.24 -9.01
C ALA A 158 -14.63 -7.63 -8.48
N LEU A 159 -13.63 -8.49 -8.25
CA LEU A 159 -13.84 -9.82 -7.67
C LEU A 159 -14.35 -9.73 -6.23
N LEU A 160 -13.75 -8.87 -5.40
CA LEU A 160 -14.17 -8.64 -4.01
C LEU A 160 -15.58 -8.05 -3.94
N TYR A 161 -15.88 -7.08 -4.79
CA TYR A 161 -17.20 -6.46 -4.91
C TYR A 161 -18.26 -7.49 -5.31
N HIS A 162 -17.98 -8.33 -6.31
CA HIS A 162 -18.88 -9.41 -6.73
C HIS A 162 -19.08 -10.46 -5.63
N ALA A 163 -18.05 -10.73 -4.81
CA ALA A 163 -18.16 -11.62 -3.66
C ALA A 163 -18.93 -11.01 -2.46
N GLY A 164 -19.39 -9.76 -2.56
CA GLY A 164 -20.09 -9.04 -1.49
C GLY A 164 -19.15 -8.44 -0.43
N ILE A 165 -17.84 -8.45 -0.67
CA ILE A 165 -16.80 -7.91 0.23
C ILE A 165 -16.48 -6.49 -0.26
N ALA A 166 -17.41 -5.56 -0.03
CA ALA A 166 -17.38 -4.26 -0.71
C ALA A 166 -16.84 -3.09 0.12
N LYS A 167 -16.64 -3.24 1.44
CA LYS A 167 -16.25 -2.15 2.32
C LYS A 167 -15.33 -2.60 3.45
N ARG A 168 -14.53 -1.64 3.91
CA ARG A 168 -13.83 -1.72 5.19
C ARG A 168 -14.85 -1.48 6.29
N GLU A 169 -14.80 -2.27 7.36
CA GLU A 169 -15.55 -1.96 8.57
C GLU A 169 -14.88 -0.76 9.23
N ASP A 170 -15.44 0.44 9.04
CA ASP A 170 -14.99 1.60 9.78
C ASP A 170 -15.50 1.48 11.21
N HIS A 171 -14.66 1.00 12.13
CA HIS A 171 -14.89 1.13 13.56
C HIS A 171 -14.74 2.60 13.97
N HIS A 172 -15.69 3.44 13.57
CA HIS A 172 -15.93 4.71 14.25
C HIS A 172 -16.63 4.37 15.57
N GLU A 173 -15.89 4.46 16.67
CA GLU A 173 -16.52 4.59 18.00
C GLU A 173 -17.47 5.80 17.95
N ASN A 174 -18.77 5.52 17.95
CA ASN A 174 -19.80 6.53 18.17
C ASN A 174 -19.63 7.07 19.60
N GLN A 175 -18.86 8.15 19.75
CA GLN A 175 -19.16 9.12 20.79
C GLN A 175 -20.33 9.96 20.29
N THR A 176 -21.54 9.46 20.55
CA THR A 176 -22.74 10.30 20.50
C THR A 176 -22.63 11.27 21.67
N GLU A 177 -22.17 12.49 21.39
CA GLU A 177 -22.50 13.64 22.23
C GLU A 177 -24.02 13.81 22.22
N GLU A 178 -24.69 13.36 23.28
CA GLU A 178 -26.05 13.81 23.58
C GLU A 178 -26.01 15.29 23.97
N SER A 179 -26.34 16.16 23.01
CA SER A 179 -26.63 17.56 23.26
C SER A 179 -28.05 17.72 23.86
N PRO A 180 -28.22 18.39 25.02
CA PRO A 180 -29.47 18.39 25.78
C PRO A 180 -30.52 19.42 25.30
N GLU A 181 -30.68 19.64 24.00
CA GLU A 181 -31.69 20.57 23.47
C GLU A 181 -32.97 19.91 22.92
N HIS A 182 -33.14 18.59 23.07
CA HIS A 182 -34.33 17.89 22.55
C HIS A 182 -35.35 17.39 23.59
N ILE A 183 -35.34 17.92 24.82
CA ILE A 183 -36.35 17.62 25.86
C ILE A 183 -37.48 18.67 25.92
N MET A 184 -37.56 19.61 24.98
CA MET A 184 -38.58 20.68 25.00
C MET A 184 -39.60 20.63 23.85
N PHE A 185 -39.94 19.44 23.33
CA PHE A 185 -41.05 19.34 22.36
C PHE A 185 -41.94 18.08 22.46
N SER A 186 -41.95 17.35 23.58
CA SER A 186 -42.72 16.09 23.68
C SER A 186 -43.74 16.01 24.84
N THR A 187 -44.08 17.09 25.53
CA THR A 187 -45.08 17.05 26.62
C THR A 187 -46.37 17.82 26.36
N TYR A 188 -46.70 18.09 25.10
CA TYR A 188 -48.04 18.56 24.74
C TYR A 188 -48.52 17.83 23.49
N ASP A 189 -48.99 16.59 23.68
CA ASP A 189 -50.19 16.00 23.07
C ASP A 189 -50.22 14.50 23.41
N LEU A 190 -51.38 13.99 23.84
CA LEU A 190 -51.47 13.12 25.03
C LEU A 190 -52.84 13.28 25.72
N GLU A 191 -53.92 13.25 24.94
CA GLU A 191 -55.33 13.53 25.27
C GLU A 191 -55.86 12.93 26.59
N ALA A 192 -56.71 13.70 27.30
CA ALA A 192 -58.14 13.41 27.59
C ALA A 192 -58.68 14.31 28.72
#